data_AF-A0A953T098-F1
#
_entry.id   AF-A0A953T098-F1
#
_cell.length_a   1.000
_cell.length_b   1.000
_cell.length_c   1.000
_cell.angle_alpha   90.00
_cell.angle_beta   90.00
_cell.angle_gamma   90.00
#
_symmetry.space_group_name_H-M   'P 1'
#
loop_
_entity.id
_entity.type
_entity.pdbx_description
1 polymer ?
#
loop_
_entity_poly.entity_id
_entity_poly.type
_entity_poly.pdbx_seq_one_letter_code
_entity_poly.pdbx_strand_id
1 'polypeptide(L)'
;MQAKLGQLSDLKFNLETWRRELRFHFDEMDTFQEKLEEISIREFGQEARQGIENFENRIMLEKSAIAKLRHRCKAKMRELDTTHLDELNVSRVYHEQSPLREDMRMYIKMHYDLKEEMMNFFTEYL
;
A
#
# COMPACT_ATOMS: atom_id res chain seq x y z
N MET A 1 30.98 0.82 -13.60
CA MET A 1 29.89 1.53 -14.27
C MET A 1 28.65 0.66 -14.55
N GLN A 2 28.74 -0.49 -15.27
CA GLN A 2 27.57 -1.29 -15.66
C GLN A 2 26.70 -1.83 -14.50
N ALA A 3 27.31 -2.36 -13.43
CA ALA A 3 26.56 -2.91 -12.29
C ALA A 3 25.74 -1.85 -11.52
N LYS A 4 26.20 -0.59 -11.48
CA LYS A 4 25.53 0.50 -10.76
C LYS A 4 24.37 1.12 -11.58
N LEU A 5 24.47 1.12 -12.91
CA LEU A 5 23.36 1.48 -13.80
C LEU A 5 22.19 0.47 -13.68
N GLY A 6 22.50 -0.83 -13.57
CA GLY A 6 21.51 -1.87 -13.29
C GLY A 6 20.78 -1.65 -11.95
N GLN A 7 21.50 -1.28 -10.90
CA GLN A 7 20.90 -1.02 -9.59
C GLN A 7 19.91 0.15 -9.60
N LEU A 8 20.15 1.19 -10.41
CA LEU A 8 19.25 2.33 -10.57
C LEU A 8 18.00 1.96 -11.37
N SER A 9 18.15 1.18 -12.45
CA SER A 9 17.00 0.67 -13.20
C SER A 9 16.13 -0.24 -12.35
N ASP A 10 16.74 -1.11 -11.54
CA ASP A 10 16.00 -2.00 -10.63
C ASP A 10 15.24 -1.21 -9.57
N LEU A 11 15.83 -0.12 -9.08
CA LEU A 11 15.20 0.76 -8.10
C LEU A 11 14.00 1.52 -8.67
N LYS A 12 14.16 2.07 -9.88
CA LYS A 12 13.04 2.70 -10.61
C LYS A 12 11.93 1.70 -10.86
N PHE A 13 12.28 0.49 -11.31
CA PHE A 13 11.33 -0.60 -11.52
C PHE A 13 10.56 -0.96 -10.23
N ASN A 14 11.26 -1.11 -9.11
CA ASN A 14 10.63 -1.40 -7.81
C ASN A 14 9.66 -0.29 -7.38
N LEU A 15 10.08 0.97 -7.49
CA LEU A 15 9.23 2.13 -7.13
C LEU A 15 7.97 2.21 -8.01
N GLU A 16 8.09 1.95 -9.31
CA GLU A 16 6.93 1.90 -10.21
C GLU A 16 5.99 0.74 -9.87
N THR A 17 6.55 -0.44 -9.60
CA THR A 17 5.80 -1.64 -9.23
C THR A 17 5.01 -1.40 -7.95
N TRP A 18 5.66 -0.93 -6.89
CA TRP A 18 5.01 -0.58 -5.62
C TRP A 18 3.92 0.47 -5.79
N ARG A 19 4.12 1.48 -6.66
CA ARG A 19 3.07 2.49 -6.92
C ARG A 19 1.84 1.91 -7.59
N ARG A 20 2.00 0.93 -8.50
CA ARG A 20 0.88 0.24 -9.14
C ARG A 20 0.15 -0.66 -8.13
N GLU A 21 0.90 -1.42 -7.34
CA GLU A 21 0.36 -2.28 -6.28
C GLU A 21 -0.41 -1.48 -5.23
N LEU A 22 0.17 -0.39 -4.71
CA LEU A 22 -0.50 0.52 -3.78
C LEU A 22 -1.78 1.13 -4.35
N ARG A 23 -1.82 1.40 -5.66
CA ARG A 23 -3.04 1.88 -6.30
C ARG A 23 -4.10 0.78 -6.35
N PHE A 24 -3.70 -0.43 -6.74
CA PHE A 24 -4.60 -1.57 -6.75
C PHE A 24 -5.19 -1.84 -5.36
N HIS A 25 -4.38 -1.83 -4.29
CA HIS A 25 -4.88 -1.98 -2.92
C HIS A 25 -5.82 -0.85 -2.50
N PHE A 26 -5.59 0.39 -2.98
CA PHE A 26 -6.50 1.51 -2.69
C PHE A 26 -7.88 1.27 -3.32
N ASP A 27 -7.90 0.91 -4.60
CA ASP A 27 -9.12 0.64 -5.36
C ASP A 27 -9.85 -0.59 -4.78
N GLU A 28 -9.11 -1.58 -4.25
CA GLU A 28 -9.67 -2.72 -3.51
C GLU A 28 -10.33 -2.28 -2.19
N MET A 29 -9.72 -1.36 -1.44
CA MET A 29 -10.32 -0.79 -0.23
C MET A 29 -11.58 0.03 -0.51
N ASP A 30 -11.66 0.70 -1.66
CA ASP A 30 -12.91 1.35 -2.11
C ASP A 30 -14.00 0.28 -2.35
N THR A 31 -13.66 -0.80 -3.05
CA THR A 31 -14.58 -1.93 -3.32
C THR A 31 -15.10 -2.57 -2.03
N PHE A 32 -14.23 -2.79 -1.05
CA PHE A 32 -14.62 -3.36 0.24
C PHE A 32 -15.51 -2.43 1.05
N GLN A 33 -15.28 -1.12 0.96
CA GLN A 33 -16.13 -0.14 1.63
C GLN A 33 -17.54 -0.14 1.03
N GLU A 34 -17.68 -0.13 -0.30
CA GLU A 34 -18.98 -0.26 -0.98
C GLU A 34 -19.71 -1.53 -0.52
N LYS A 35 -18.97 -2.63 -0.36
CA LYS A 35 -19.56 -3.89 0.10
C LYS A 35 -20.05 -3.84 1.55
N LEU A 36 -19.32 -3.18 2.44
CA LEU A 36 -19.76 -2.95 3.82
C LEU A 36 -21.02 -2.09 3.86
N GLU A 37 -21.10 -1.06 3.02
CA GLU A 37 -22.29 -0.21 2.91
C GLU A 37 -23.52 -1.02 2.48
N GLU A 38 -23.39 -1.90 1.48
CA GLU A 38 -24.47 -2.83 1.07
C GLU A 38 -24.95 -3.74 2.20
N ILE A 39 -24.01 -4.26 3.00
CA ILE A 39 -24.31 -5.10 4.16
C ILE A 39 -25.01 -4.25 5.22
N SER A 40 -24.53 -3.04 5.52
CA SER A 40 -25.10 -2.17 6.55
C SER A 40 -26.59 -1.84 6.36
N ILE A 41 -27.08 -1.84 5.11
CA ILE A 41 -28.47 -1.55 4.75
C ILE A 41 -29.41 -2.71 5.13
N ARG A 42 -28.90 -3.94 5.17
CA ARG A 42 -29.69 -5.10 5.57
C ARG A 42 -29.83 -5.04 7.10
N GLU A 43 -31.06 -5.13 7.61
CA GLU A 43 -31.36 -5.08 9.05
C GLU A 43 -30.62 -6.19 9.81
N PHE A 44 -29.39 -5.90 10.28
CA PHE A 44 -28.56 -6.84 11.02
C PHE A 44 -28.52 -6.52 12.53
N GLY A 45 -28.27 -7.57 13.31
CA GLY A 45 -28.09 -7.50 14.76
C GLY A 45 -26.89 -6.65 15.18
N GLN A 46 -26.80 -6.37 16.48
CA GLN A 46 -25.79 -5.48 17.06
C GLN A 46 -24.34 -5.89 16.75
N GLU A 47 -24.05 -7.19 16.68
CA GLU A 47 -22.71 -7.73 16.39
C GLU A 47 -22.22 -7.37 14.99
N ALA A 48 -23.08 -7.47 13.97
CA ALA A 48 -22.75 -7.11 12.60
C ALA A 48 -22.44 -5.61 12.47
N ARG A 49 -23.19 -4.75 13.19
CA ARG A 49 -22.97 -3.29 13.18
C ARG A 49 -21.59 -2.93 13.75
N GLN A 50 -21.20 -3.59 14.85
CA GLN A 50 -19.87 -3.39 15.42
C GLN A 50 -18.75 -3.89 14.49
N GLY A 51 -18.96 -5.03 13.83
CA GLY A 51 -18.04 -5.54 12.81
C GLY A 51 -17.83 -4.55 11.66
N ILE A 52 -18.93 -4.00 11.12
CA ILE A 52 -18.90 -3.00 10.05
C ILE A 52 -18.09 -1.77 10.47
N GLU A 53 -18.40 -1.16 11.61
CA GLU A 53 -17.70 0.04 12.10
C GLU A 53 -16.19 -0.22 12.29
N ASN A 54 -15.82 -1.39 12.81
CA ASN A 54 -14.42 -1.78 12.97
C ASN A 54 -13.70 -1.87 11.62
N PHE A 55 -14.34 -2.46 10.59
CA PHE A 55 -13.75 -2.57 9.26
C PHE A 55 -13.70 -1.24 8.51
N GLU A 56 -14.71 -0.39 8.64
CA GLU A 56 -14.68 0.98 8.07
C GLU A 56 -13.49 1.79 8.61
N ASN A 57 -13.26 1.74 9.93
CA ASN A 57 -12.12 2.38 10.56
C ASN A 57 -10.78 1.83 10.04
N ARG A 58 -10.68 0.51 9.90
CA ARG A 58 -9.46 -0.14 9.37
C ARG A 58 -9.22 0.21 7.91
N ILE A 59 -10.26 0.26 7.07
CA ILE A 59 -10.16 0.74 5.68
C ILE A 59 -9.62 2.17 5.64
N MET A 60 -10.11 3.06 6.51
CA MET A 60 -9.63 4.45 6.55
C MET A 60 -8.13 4.52 6.88
N LEU A 61 -7.68 3.72 7.86
CA LEU A 61 -6.27 3.61 8.24
C LEU A 61 -5.41 3.04 7.10
N GLU A 62 -5.90 2.01 6.43
CA GLU A 62 -5.27 1.37 5.27
C GLU A 62 -5.07 2.39 4.14
N LYS A 63 -6.13 3.12 3.74
CA LYS A 63 -6.08 4.16 2.70
C LYS A 63 -5.08 5.27 3.06
N SER A 64 -4.99 5.64 4.34
CA SER A 64 -4.00 6.61 4.83
C SER A 64 -2.56 6.09 4.72
N ALA A 65 -2.32 4.83 5.10
CA ALA A 65 -1.01 4.18 4.95
C ALA A 65 -0.58 4.10 3.48
N ILE A 66 -1.50 3.69 2.59
CA ILE A 66 -1.28 3.64 1.14
C ILE A 66 -0.88 5.02 0.61
N ALA A 67 -1.62 6.07 0.97
CA ALA A 67 -1.35 7.42 0.52
C ALA A 67 0.06 7.90 0.93
N LYS A 68 0.47 7.62 2.17
CA LYS A 68 1.81 7.94 2.69
C LYS A 68 2.91 7.18 1.93
N LEU A 69 2.74 5.88 1.72
CA LEU A 69 3.73 5.06 0.97
C LEU A 69 3.83 5.50 -0.49
N ARG A 70 2.70 5.81 -1.14
CA ARG A 70 2.68 6.30 -2.52
C ARG A 70 3.37 7.66 -2.64
N HIS A 71 3.18 8.55 -1.67
CA HIS A 71 3.90 9.82 -1.60
C HIS A 71 5.41 9.62 -1.47
N ARG A 72 5.85 8.73 -0.58
CA ARG A 72 7.27 8.38 -0.40
C ARG A 72 7.89 7.80 -1.67
N CYS A 73 7.19 6.89 -2.35
CA CYS A 73 7.64 6.34 -3.63
C CYS A 73 7.82 7.45 -4.69
N LYS A 74 6.86 8.39 -4.77
CA LYS A 74 6.93 9.53 -5.70
C LYS A 74 8.09 10.47 -5.36
N ALA A 75 8.34 10.74 -4.08
CA ALA A 75 9.46 11.57 -3.64
C ALA A 75 10.80 10.95 -4.03
N LYS A 76 10.99 9.65 -3.75
CA LYS A 76 12.20 8.92 -4.14
C LYS A 76 12.40 8.86 -5.65
N MET A 77 11.32 8.72 -6.42
CA MET A 77 11.42 8.73 -7.89
C MET A 77 11.89 10.09 -8.42
N ARG A 78 11.40 11.18 -7.84
CA ARG A 78 11.87 12.54 -8.17
C ARG A 78 13.34 12.73 -7.82
N GLU A 79 13.78 12.26 -6.65
CA GLU A 79 15.19 12.30 -6.25
C GLU A 79 16.09 11.62 -7.29
N LEU A 80 15.66 10.44 -7.79
CA LEU A 80 16.39 9.70 -8.83
C LEU A 80 16.45 10.44 -10.16
N ASP A 81 15.43 11.22 -10.51
CA ASP A 81 15.38 11.99 -11.77
C ASP A 81 16.17 13.30 -11.68
N THR A 82 16.26 13.91 -10.49
CA THR A 82 16.98 15.19 -10.27
C THR A 82 18.48 15.01 -9.99
N THR A 83 18.91 13.83 -9.56
CA THR A 83 20.31 13.58 -9.20
C THR A 83 21.15 13.50 -10.48
N HIS A 84 22.03 14.48 -10.74
CA HIS A 84 23.17 14.26 -11.63
C HIS A 84 24.00 13.12 -11.03
N LEU A 85 24.03 11.99 -11.76
CA LEU A 85 24.49 10.69 -11.27
C LEU A 85 26.01 10.63 -11.09
N ASP A 86 26.52 11.31 -10.07
CA ASP A 86 27.87 11.06 -9.56
C ASP A 86 27.86 9.83 -8.64
N GLU A 87 28.94 9.04 -8.67
CA GLU A 87 28.98 7.70 -8.05
C GLU A 87 28.67 7.68 -6.54
N LEU A 88 28.94 8.79 -5.83
CA LEU A 88 28.67 8.98 -4.40
C LEU A 88 27.18 9.16 -4.10
N ASN A 89 26.43 9.83 -5.00
CA ASN A 89 25.01 10.09 -4.81
C ASN A 89 24.17 8.81 -5.01
N VAL A 90 24.58 7.94 -5.95
CA VAL A 90 23.91 6.65 -6.22
C VAL A 90 23.93 5.73 -4.99
N SER A 91 25.11 5.58 -4.35
CA SER A 91 25.25 4.72 -3.17
C SER A 91 24.41 5.23 -2.01
N ARG A 92 24.35 6.55 -1.79
CA ARG A 92 23.56 7.17 -0.73
C ARG A 92 22.06 6.95 -0.93
N VAL A 93 21.54 7.22 -2.12
CA VAL A 93 20.12 7.02 -2.45
C VAL A 93 19.70 5.56 -2.26
N TYR A 94 20.60 4.62 -2.56
CA TYR A 94 20.36 3.19 -2.36
C TYR A 94 20.34 2.79 -0.87
N HIS A 95 21.28 3.28 -0.06
CA HIS A 95 21.29 2.99 1.38
C HIS A 95 20.07 3.59 2.12
N GLU A 96 19.57 4.73 1.68
CA GLU A 96 18.36 5.36 2.23
C GLU A 96 17.06 4.65 1.80
N GLN A 97 17.10 3.60 0.97
CA GLN A 97 15.93 2.84 0.52
C GLN A 97 15.52 1.70 1.44
N SER A 98 16.43 1.20 2.30
CA SER A 98 16.13 0.08 3.21
C SER A 98 14.85 0.28 4.03
N PRO A 99 14.56 1.48 4.58
CA PRO A 99 13.32 1.70 5.32
C PRO A 99 12.07 1.60 4.45
N LEU A 100 12.09 2.14 3.22
CA LEU A 100 10.92 2.10 2.33
C LEU A 100 10.59 0.68 1.89
N ARG A 101 11.62 -0.13 1.61
CA ARG A 101 11.44 -1.54 1.23
C ARG A 101 10.84 -2.36 2.36
N GLU A 102 11.29 -2.13 3.59
CA GLU A 102 10.76 -2.79 4.78
C GLU A 102 9.32 -2.38 5.06
N ASP A 103 9.04 -1.07 5.00
CA ASP A 103 7.69 -0.53 5.17
C ASP A 103 6.72 -1.09 4.11
N MET A 104 7.14 -1.17 2.84
CA MET A 104 6.35 -1.79 1.77
C MET A 104 6.07 -3.26 2.06
N ARG A 105 7.08 -4.03 2.49
CA ARG A 105 6.90 -5.45 2.82
C ARG A 105 5.93 -5.63 3.98
N MET A 106 6.09 -4.85 5.04
CA MET A 106 5.21 -4.91 6.21
C MET A 106 3.79 -4.53 5.83
N TYR A 107 3.63 -3.46 5.06
CA TYR A 107 2.33 -3.02 4.55
C TYR A 107 1.64 -4.09 3.72
N ILE A 108 2.33 -4.68 2.73
CA ILE A 108 1.75 -5.73 1.88
C ILE A 108 1.24 -6.89 2.74
N LYS A 109 2.01 -7.33 3.74
CA LYS A 109 1.57 -8.40 4.64
C LYS A 109 0.29 -8.02 5.39
N MET A 110 0.27 -6.85 6.03
CA MET A 110 -0.89 -6.38 6.80
C MET A 110 -2.13 -6.21 5.91
N HIS A 111 -1.95 -5.77 4.66
CA HIS A 111 -3.02 -5.63 3.69
C HIS A 111 -3.68 -6.98 3.38
N TYR A 112 -2.88 -8.02 3.12
CA TYR A 112 -3.41 -9.36 2.87
C TYR A 112 -4.11 -9.96 4.09
N ASP A 113 -3.58 -9.73 5.29
CA ASP A 113 -4.20 -10.17 6.55
C ASP A 113 -5.59 -9.49 6.71
N LEU A 114 -5.67 -8.16 6.51
CA LEU A 114 -6.95 -7.43 6.53
C LEU A 114 -7.92 -7.96 5.47
N LYS A 115 -7.45 -8.18 4.25
CA LYS A 115 -8.26 -8.70 3.15
C LYS A 115 -8.87 -10.05 3.48
N GLU A 116 -8.10 -10.97 4.05
CA GLU A 116 -8.60 -12.28 4.45
C GLU A 116 -9.71 -12.15 5.50
N GLU A 117 -9.50 -11.33 6.54
CA GLU A 117 -10.49 -11.07 7.57
C GLU A 117 -11.79 -10.46 6.99
N MET A 118 -11.67 -9.52 6.06
CA MET A 118 -12.82 -8.90 5.40
C MET A 118 -13.59 -9.89 4.51
N MET A 119 -12.88 -10.74 3.76
CA MET A 119 -13.53 -11.76 2.92
C MET A 119 -14.28 -12.80 3.75
N ASN A 120 -13.73 -13.17 4.92
CA ASN A 120 -14.41 -14.04 5.88
C ASN A 120 -15.67 -13.38 6.42
N PHE A 121 -15.58 -12.10 6.84
CA PHE A 121 -16.74 -11.34 7.29
C PHE A 121 -17.80 -11.24 6.19
N PHE A 122 -17.41 -10.88 4.97
CA PHE A 122 -18.36 -10.83 3.85
C PHE A 122 -19.04 -12.18 3.63
N THR A 123 -18.33 -13.30 3.71
CA THR A 123 -18.94 -14.63 3.53
C THR A 123 -19.95 -14.98 4.63
N GLU A 124 -19.74 -14.48 5.86
CA GLU A 124 -20.66 -14.71 6.98
C GLU A 124 -21.94 -13.88 6.88
N TYR A 125 -21.86 -12.67 6.29
CA TYR A 125 -22.96 -11.69 6.25
C TYR A 125 -23.54 -11.42 4.83
N LEU A 126 -23.01 -12.06 3.77
CA LEU A 126 -23.54 -12.02 2.40
C LEU A 126 -24.74 -12.95 2.21
#